data_AF-A0A1J0CNB1-F1
#
_entry.id   AF-A0A1J0CNB1-F1
#
_cell.length_a   1.000
_cell.length_b   1.000
_cell.length_c   1.000
_cell.angle_alpha   90.00
_cell.angle_beta   90.00
_cell.angle_gamma   90.00
#
_symmetry.space_group_name_H-M   'P 1'
#
loop_
_entity.id
_entity.type
_entity.pdbx_description
1 polymer ?
#
loop_
_entity_poly.entity_id
_entity_poly.type
_entity_poly.pdbx_seq_one_letter_code
_entity_poly.pdbx_strand_id
1 'polypeptide(L)' 'MVHNAVLVTVSLVMGTLLLLSAAQESPYPRSKRGLDLGLSRGFSGSQAAKHLMGLAAANYAGGPGRRRRHV' A
#
# COMPACT_ATOMS: atom_id res chain seq x y z
N MET A 1 22.94 -42.58 4.45
CA MET A 1 21.78 -42.23 5.31
C MET A 1 21.77 -40.76 5.70
N VAL A 2 22.90 -40.20 6.15
CA VAL A 2 23.00 -38.79 6.57
C VAL A 2 22.72 -37.79 5.44
N HIS A 3 23.24 -38.01 4.23
CA HIS A 3 23.02 -37.11 3.08
C HIS A 3 21.53 -36.95 2.73
N ASN A 4 20.79 -38.06 2.65
CA ASN A 4 19.36 -38.02 2.36
C ASN A 4 18.58 -37.33 3.49
N ALA A 5 18.99 -37.52 4.75
CA ALA A 5 18.37 -36.84 5.89
C ALA A 5 18.58 -35.32 5.82
N VAL A 6 19.77 -34.86 5.45
CA VAL A 6 20.08 -33.42 5.29
C VAL A 6 19.28 -32.80 4.15
N LEU A 7 19.14 -33.50 3.01
CA LEU A 7 18.34 -32.99 1.89
C LEU A 7 16.86 -32.84 2.27
N VAL A 8 16.29 -33.83 2.95
CA VAL A 8 14.88 -33.80 3.39
C VAL A 8 14.62 -32.66 4.38
N THR A 9 15.51 -32.44 5.34
CA THR A 9 15.32 -31.36 6.33
C THR A 9 15.44 -29.98 5.69
N VAL A 10 16.38 -29.77 4.77
CA VAL A 10 16.52 -28.50 4.04
C VAL A 10 15.29 -28.20 3.17
N SER A 11 14.78 -29.20 2.45
CA SER A 11 13.57 -29.05 1.63
C SER A 11 12.33 -28.75 2.46
N LEU A 12 12.16 -29.42 3.61
CA LEU A 12 11.04 -29.18 4.52
C LEU A 12 11.09 -27.75 5.08
N VAL A 13 12.26 -27.32 5.57
CA VAL A 13 12.46 -25.97 6.13
C VAL A 13 12.19 -24.90 5.07
N MET A 14 12.75 -25.02 3.87
CA MET A 14 12.49 -24.06 2.78
C MET A 14 11.03 -24.03 2.33
N GLY A 15 10.36 -25.18 2.26
CA GLY A 15 8.94 -25.26 1.95
C GLY A 15 8.07 -24.53 2.98
N THR A 16 8.35 -24.73 4.28
CA THR A 16 7.62 -24.03 5.36
C THR A 16 7.89 -22.52 5.37
N LEU A 17 9.13 -22.09 5.09
CA LEU A 17 9.50 -20.66 4.97
C LEU A 17 8.79 -19.98 3.80
N LEU A 18 8.69 -20.65 2.65
CA LEU A 18 7.98 -20.14 1.47
C LEU A 18 6.48 -20.00 1.73
N LEU A 19 5.86 -21.01 2.36
CA LEU A 19 4.45 -20.94 2.75
C LEU A 19 4.17 -19.82 3.75
N LEU A 20 5.06 -19.62 4.73
CA LEU A 20 4.94 -18.51 5.69
C LEU A 20 5.10 -17.14 5.01
N SER A 21 6.02 -17.02 4.06
CA SER A 21 6.25 -15.78 3.31
C SER A 21 5.06 -15.43 2.40
N ALA A 22 4.40 -16.43 1.83
CA ALA A 22 3.20 -16.24 1.00
C ALA A 22 1.97 -15.77 1.80
N ALA A 23 1.92 -16.09 3.10
CA ALA A 23 0.84 -15.70 3.99
C ALA A 23 0.99 -14.27 4.58
N GLN A 24 2.09 -13.56 4.29
CA GLN A 24 2.25 -12.18 4.75
C GLN A 24 1.38 -11.21 3.94
N GLU A 25 0.26 -10.82 4.51
CA GLU A 25 -0.48 -9.64 4.08
C GLU A 25 0.27 -8.39 4.57
N SER A 26 0.79 -7.58 3.64
CA SER A 26 1.46 -6.32 3.98
C SER A 26 0.45 -5.38 4.67
N PRO A 27 0.69 -4.95 5.92
CA PRO A 27 -0.21 -4.02 6.61
C PRO A 27 -0.25 -2.64 5.93
N TYR A 28 0.63 -2.39 4.96
CA TYR A 28 0.63 -1.18 4.17
C TYR A 28 -0.10 -1.41 2.83
N PRO A 29 -1.13 -0.59 2.52
CA PRO A 29 -1.76 -0.63 1.22
C PRO A 29 -0.71 -0.29 0.16
N ARG A 30 -0.71 -1.05 -0.94
CA ARG A 30 0.18 -0.81 -2.08
C ARG A 30 -0.26 0.45 -2.80
N SER A 31 0.14 1.60 -2.27
CA SER A 31 -0.01 2.93 -2.86
C SER A 31 0.75 2.92 -4.19
N LYS A 32 0.05 2.56 -5.27
CA LYS A 32 0.61 2.53 -6.63
C LYS A 32 1.20 3.91 -6.92
N ARG A 33 2.54 3.99 -6.90
CA ARG A 33 3.37 5.12 -7.30
C ARG A 33 2.86 6.46 -6.75
N GLY A 34 2.90 6.60 -5.43
CA GLY A 34 2.97 7.92 -4.82
C GLY A 34 4.31 8.55 -5.21
N LEU A 35 4.31 9.37 -6.26
CA LEU A 35 5.36 10.35 -6.52
C LEU A 35 5.34 11.33 -5.35
N ASP A 36 5.99 10.94 -4.26
CA ASP A 36 6.05 11.73 -3.05
C ASP A 36 7.10 12.82 -3.29
N LEU A 37 6.69 13.92 -3.93
CA LEU A 37 7.51 15.09 -4.28
C LEU A 37 8.03 15.84 -3.04
N GLY A 38 8.51 15.12 -2.04
CA GLY A 38 8.92 15.64 -0.75
C GLY A 38 7.78 16.03 0.18
N LEU A 39 6.53 15.65 -0.08
CA LEU A 39 5.41 15.95 0.81
C LEU A 39 5.55 15.28 2.18
N SER A 40 6.13 14.08 2.24
CA SER A 40 6.34 13.36 3.52
C SER A 40 7.50 13.89 4.38
N ARG A 41 8.27 14.89 3.94
CA ARG A 41 9.46 15.37 4.69
C ARG A 41 9.16 16.41 5.79
N GLY A 42 7.89 16.76 6.01
CA GLY A 42 7.55 17.75 7.05
C GLY A 42 6.09 18.21 7.09
N PHE A 43 5.13 17.40 6.63
CA PHE A 43 3.73 17.81 6.61
C PHE A 43 3.15 17.87 8.04
N SER A 44 3.00 19.10 8.56
CA SER A 44 2.20 19.40 9.76
C SER A 44 0.79 18.81 9.59
N GLY A 45 0.20 18.26 10.65
CA GLY A 45 -1.16 17.67 10.61
C GLY A 45 -2.23 18.64 10.06
N SER A 46 -2.01 19.94 10.19
CA SER A 46 -2.87 20.98 9.57
C SER A 46 -2.81 21.00 8.04
N GLN A 47 -1.66 20.69 7.44
CA GLN A 47 -1.51 20.61 5.98
C GLN A 47 -2.11 19.30 5.45
N ALA A 48 -1.94 18.20 6.18
CA ALA A 48 -2.61 16.93 5.86
C ALA A 48 -4.14 17.07 5.92
N ALA A 49 -4.65 17.78 6.93
CA ALA A 49 -6.09 18.06 7.05
C ALA A 49 -6.61 18.92 5.89
N LYS A 50 -5.90 19.99 5.50
CA LYS A 50 -6.27 20.80 4.33
C LYS A 50 -6.24 19.99 3.03
N HIS A 51 -5.26 19.10 2.89
CA HIS A 51 -5.17 18.21 1.74
C HIS A 51 -6.37 17.23 1.68
N LEU A 52 -6.72 16.59 2.80
CA LEU A 52 -7.89 15.73 2.90
C LEU A 52 -9.20 16.49 2.62
N MET A 53 -9.32 17.73 3.12
CA MET A 53 -10.48 18.59 2.85
C MET A 53 -10.58 18.93 1.35
N GLY A 54 -9.45 19.24 0.69
CA GLY A 54 -9.41 19.49 -0.75
C GLY A 54 -9.78 18.26 -1.57
N LEU A 55 -9.27 17.08 -1.19
CA LEU A 55 -9.65 15.81 -1.81
C LEU A 55 -11.14 15.52 -1.66
N ALA A 56 -11.71 15.74 -0.47
CA ALA A 56 -13.14 15.56 -0.23
C ALA A 56 -13.98 16.52 -1.07
N ALA A 57 -13.57 17.79 -1.19
CA ALA A 57 -14.24 18.78 -2.02
C ALA A 57 -14.18 18.43 -3.52
N ALA A 58 -13.06 17.88 -4.00
CA ALA A 58 -12.92 17.43 -5.39
C ALA A 58 -13.77 16.18 -5.69
N ASN A 59 -13.89 15.26 -4.73
CA ASN A 59 -14.71 14.05 -4.86
C ASN A 59 -16.22 14.32 -4.66
N TYR A 60 -16.59 15.48 -4.14
CA TYR A 60 -18.00 15.87 -3.96
C TYR A 60 -18.73 15.92 -5.30
N ALA A 61 -20.01 15.52 -5.30
CA ALA A 61 -20.79 15.37 -6.52
C ALA A 61 -20.99 16.69 -7.30
N GLY A 62 -20.95 17.84 -6.60
CA GLY A 62 -20.92 19.18 -7.18
C GLY A 62 -19.55 19.86 -7.04
N GLY A 63 -18.49 19.06 -6.86
CA GLY A 63 -17.13 19.54 -6.63
C GLY A 63 -16.57 20.37 -7.79
N PRO A 64 -15.59 21.24 -7.51
CA PRO A 64 -15.01 22.13 -8.50
C PRO A 64 -14.42 21.35 -9.68
N GLY A 65 -14.73 21.78 -10.91
CA GLY A 65 -14.29 21.13 -12.15
C GLY A 65 -15.32 20.19 -12.80
N ARG A 66 -16.41 19.82 -12.11
CA ARG A 66 -17.53 19.12 -12.76
C ARG A 66 -18.34 20.10 -13.60
N ARG A 67 -18.26 19.96 -14.93
CA ARG A 67 -19.16 20.65 -15.86
C ARG A 67 -20.60 20.25 -15.52
N ARG A 68 -21.43 21.21 -15.12
CA ARG A 68 -22.87 20.99 -14.98
C ARG A 68 -23.35 20.53 -16.35
N ARG A 69 -23.81 19.28 -16.45
CA ARG A 69 -24.54 18.84 -17.64
C ARG A 69 -25.77 19.72 -17.69
N HIS A 70 -25.77 20.69 -18.59
CA HIS A 70 -26.98 21.43 -18.93
C HIS A 70 -27.93 20.38 -19.52
N VAL A 71 -29.01 20.11 -18.81
CA VAL A 71 -30.18 19.43 -19.37
C VAL A 71 -30.98 20.45 -20.16
#